data_AF-B5VHU8-F1
#
_entry.id   AF-B5VHU8-F1
#
_cell.length_a   1.000
_cell.length_b   1.000
_cell.length_c   1.000
_cell.angle_alpha   90.00
_cell.angle_beta   90.00
_cell.angle_gamma   90.00
#
_symmetry.space_group_name_H-M   'P 1'
#
loop_
_entity.id
_entity.type
_entity.pdbx_description
1 polymer ?
#
loop_
_entity_poly.entity_id
_entity_poly.type
_entity_poly.pdbx_seq_one_letter_code
_entity_poly.pdbx_strand_id
1 'polypeptide(L)'
;MTKLIAPSEIVGGVPVFKPTYEQFEDFYAYCKAINKYGMKSGVVKVIPPKEWKDKLDLPYSAETLQKIKIKSPIQQHISGNKGLFMVQNVEKNKTYNIIQWKDLSKDYVPPEDPKARRNSRKGSVSKSTKLKLKNFESSFNIDDFEQFRTEYTIDLSDLQNTERLKFLEEYYWKTLNFTTPMYGADTPGSIFPEGLNVWNVAKLPNILDHMETKVPGVNDSYLYAGLWKASFSWHLEDQDLYSINYIHFGAPKQWYSIPQEDRFKFYKFMQEQFPEEAKNCPEFLRHKMFWLHP
;
A
#
# COMPACT_ATOMS: atom_id res chain seq x y z
N MET A 1 -7.41 -3.43 -34.35
CA MET A 1 -6.88 -4.67 -33.72
C MET A 1 -6.08 -4.25 -32.49
N THR A 2 -6.49 -4.65 -31.29
CA THR A 2 -5.72 -4.44 -30.06
C THR A 2 -4.38 -5.19 -30.20
N LYS A 3 -3.25 -4.49 -30.15
CA LYS A 3 -1.92 -5.14 -30.14
C LYS A 3 -1.88 -6.14 -28.98
N LEU A 4 -1.44 -7.36 -29.24
CA LEU A 4 -1.28 -8.40 -28.20
C LEU A 4 -0.16 -7.97 -27.26
N ILE A 5 -0.49 -7.71 -25.99
CA ILE A 5 0.48 -7.37 -24.94
C ILE A 5 0.68 -8.62 -24.08
N ALA A 6 1.91 -9.16 -24.09
CA ALA A 6 2.32 -10.27 -23.25
C ALA A 6 3.06 -9.74 -22.00
N PRO A 7 3.01 -10.45 -20.86
CA PRO A 7 3.82 -10.11 -19.71
C PRO A 7 5.31 -10.20 -20.04
N SER A 8 6.10 -9.30 -19.48
CA SER A 8 7.56 -9.31 -19.60
C SER A 8 8.17 -10.45 -18.78
N GLU A 9 7.55 -10.77 -17.64
CA GLU A 9 7.95 -11.87 -16.74
C GLU A 9 6.76 -12.28 -15.86
N ILE A 10 6.86 -13.44 -15.21
CA ILE A 10 5.91 -13.89 -14.18
C ILE A 10 6.70 -14.12 -12.90
N VAL A 11 6.33 -13.43 -11.82
CA VAL A 11 7.02 -13.49 -10.52
C VAL A 11 6.04 -13.95 -9.46
N GLY A 12 6.31 -15.09 -8.80
CA GLY A 12 5.40 -15.63 -7.78
C GLY A 12 3.99 -15.92 -8.29
N GLY A 13 3.84 -16.30 -9.57
CA GLY A 13 2.54 -16.50 -10.21
C GLY A 13 1.85 -15.21 -10.69
N VAL A 14 2.42 -14.02 -10.42
CA VAL A 14 1.86 -12.73 -10.81
C VAL A 14 2.51 -12.22 -12.11
N PRO A 15 1.73 -11.88 -13.15
CA PRO A 15 2.22 -11.26 -14.37
C PRO A 15 2.80 -9.87 -14.13
N VAL A 16 4.00 -9.61 -14.65
CA VAL A 16 4.67 -8.31 -14.61
C VAL A 16 4.83 -7.77 -16.03
N PHE A 17 4.39 -6.54 -16.26
CA PHE A 17 4.47 -5.87 -17.54
C PHE A 17 5.40 -4.64 -17.48
N LYS A 18 6.23 -4.48 -18.50
CA LYS A 18 7.12 -3.32 -18.71
C LYS A 18 6.82 -2.67 -20.07
N PRO A 19 5.71 -1.92 -20.20
CA PRO A 19 5.28 -1.36 -21.49
C PRO A 19 6.21 -0.25 -21.98
N THR A 20 6.22 -0.02 -23.30
CA THR A 20 6.74 1.23 -23.88
C THR A 20 5.81 2.40 -23.56
N TYR A 21 6.27 3.64 -23.70
CA TYR A 21 5.41 4.81 -23.51
C TYR A 21 4.16 4.79 -24.40
N GLU A 22 4.30 4.41 -25.68
CA GLU A 22 3.17 4.29 -26.62
C GLU A 22 2.11 3.27 -26.16
N GLN A 23 2.54 2.14 -25.60
CA GLN A 23 1.61 1.15 -25.06
C GLN A 23 0.97 1.65 -23.76
N PHE A 24 1.73 2.36 -22.95
CA PHE A 24 1.31 2.85 -21.64
C PHE A 24 0.42 4.09 -21.73
N GLU A 25 0.49 4.90 -22.79
CA GLU A 25 -0.20 6.19 -22.88
C GLU A 25 -1.71 6.11 -22.65
N ASP A 26 -2.38 5.14 -23.29
CA ASP A 26 -3.82 4.90 -23.12
C ASP A 26 -4.06 3.86 -22.02
N PHE A 27 -4.41 4.35 -20.83
CA PHE A 27 -4.77 3.54 -19.66
C PHE A 27 -5.85 2.48 -19.99
N TYR A 28 -6.93 2.86 -20.65
CA TYR A 28 -8.06 1.97 -20.92
C TYR A 28 -7.70 0.89 -21.93
N ALA A 29 -7.09 1.27 -23.05
CA ALA A 29 -6.69 0.32 -24.06
C ALA A 29 -5.67 -0.67 -23.49
N TYR A 30 -4.73 -0.19 -22.67
CA TYR A 30 -3.73 -1.04 -22.03
C TYR A 30 -4.36 -2.02 -21.03
N CYS A 31 -5.17 -1.53 -20.10
CA CYS A 31 -5.89 -2.36 -19.13
C CYS A 31 -6.76 -3.42 -19.82
N LYS A 32 -7.47 -3.03 -20.89
CA LYS A 32 -8.27 -3.97 -21.70
C LYS A 32 -7.41 -5.05 -22.35
N ALA A 33 -6.22 -4.70 -22.84
CA ALA A 33 -5.31 -5.65 -23.48
C ALA A 33 -4.72 -6.69 -22.49
N ILE A 34 -4.45 -6.28 -21.25
CA ILE A 34 -3.86 -7.16 -20.22
C ILE A 34 -4.89 -7.85 -19.32
N ASN A 35 -6.19 -7.49 -19.43
CA ASN A 35 -7.24 -7.97 -18.53
C ASN A 35 -7.30 -9.49 -18.37
N LYS A 36 -7.09 -10.24 -19.46
CA LYS A 36 -7.09 -11.71 -19.47
C LYS A 36 -6.06 -12.34 -18.53
N TYR A 37 -4.99 -11.62 -18.18
CA TYR A 37 -3.98 -12.06 -17.24
C TYR A 37 -4.40 -11.79 -15.79
N GLY A 38 -4.86 -10.56 -15.51
CA GLY A 38 -5.35 -10.18 -14.17
C GLY A 38 -6.60 -10.95 -13.73
N MET A 39 -7.47 -11.31 -14.68
CA MET A 39 -8.62 -12.18 -14.46
C MET A 39 -8.27 -13.64 -14.12
N LYS A 40 -6.99 -14.02 -14.22
CA LYS A 40 -6.50 -15.33 -13.77
C LYS A 40 -5.72 -15.25 -12.46
N SER A 41 -4.85 -14.25 -12.30
CA SER A 41 -3.94 -14.14 -11.16
C SER A 41 -4.49 -13.32 -9.98
N GLY A 42 -5.63 -12.63 -10.14
CA GLY A 42 -6.14 -11.67 -9.16
C GLY A 42 -5.53 -10.28 -9.31
N VAL A 43 -4.20 -10.21 -9.41
CA VAL A 43 -3.44 -8.96 -9.53
C VAL A 43 -2.43 -9.03 -10.67
N VAL A 44 -1.98 -7.87 -11.16
CA VAL A 44 -0.86 -7.73 -12.10
C VAL A 44 0.03 -6.58 -11.67
N LYS A 45 1.32 -6.64 -12.02
CA LYS A 45 2.26 -5.53 -11.79
C LYS A 45 2.57 -4.84 -13.11
N VAL A 46 2.48 -3.51 -13.15
CA VAL A 46 2.91 -2.70 -14.29
C VAL A 46 4.03 -1.78 -13.83
N ILE A 47 5.20 -1.90 -14.46
CA ILE A 47 6.34 -1.01 -14.20
C ILE A 47 6.29 0.08 -15.26
N PRO A 48 6.00 1.34 -14.89
CA PRO A 48 5.82 2.39 -15.89
C PRO A 48 7.13 2.71 -16.61
N PRO A 49 7.05 3.15 -17.88
CA PRO A 49 8.19 3.57 -18.68
C PRO A 49 8.89 4.78 -18.04
N LYS A 50 10.19 4.95 -18.32
CA LYS A 50 11.01 6.01 -17.74
C LYS A 50 10.45 7.39 -18.11
N GLU A 51 10.00 7.54 -19.35
CA GLU A 51 9.43 8.73 -19.95
C GLU A 51 8.16 9.22 -19.22
N TRP A 52 7.43 8.31 -18.59
CA TRP A 52 6.32 8.69 -17.70
C TRP A 52 6.82 9.15 -16.33
N LYS A 53 7.83 8.47 -15.76
CA LYS A 53 8.42 8.87 -14.47
C LYS A 53 9.10 10.24 -14.56
N ASP A 54 9.70 10.57 -15.70
CA ASP A 54 10.31 11.87 -15.96
C ASP A 54 9.28 13.02 -15.99
N LYS A 55 7.97 12.71 -16.06
CA LYS A 55 6.86 13.68 -15.94
C LYS A 55 6.40 13.89 -14.49
N LEU A 56 6.99 13.19 -13.52
CA LEU A 56 6.70 13.39 -12.11
C LEU A 56 7.57 14.53 -11.56
N ASP A 57 6.97 15.45 -10.82
CA ASP A 57 7.67 16.56 -10.18
C ASP A 57 8.39 16.08 -8.91
N LEU A 58 9.54 15.42 -9.08
CA LEU A 58 10.36 14.89 -7.98
C LEU A 58 11.67 15.70 -7.79
N PRO A 59 12.05 16.06 -6.55
CA PRO A 59 11.29 15.85 -5.32
C PRO A 59 10.04 16.75 -5.28
N TYR A 60 8.95 16.21 -4.71
CA TYR A 60 7.68 16.93 -4.56
C TYR A 60 7.88 18.32 -3.97
N SER A 61 7.07 19.29 -4.39
CA SER A 61 7.13 20.64 -3.83
C SER A 61 6.77 20.66 -2.35
N ALA A 62 7.23 21.67 -1.61
CA ALA A 62 6.88 21.84 -0.20
C ALA A 62 5.35 21.93 0.01
N GLU A 63 4.63 22.60 -0.89
CA GLU A 63 3.17 22.69 -0.85
C GLU A 63 2.52 21.33 -1.04
N THR A 64 3.05 20.51 -1.95
CA THR A 64 2.55 19.14 -2.19
C THR A 64 2.73 18.27 -0.94
N LEU A 65 3.90 18.34 -0.30
CA LEU A 65 4.18 17.61 0.95
C LEU A 65 3.34 18.12 2.13
N GLN A 66 3.12 19.43 2.22
CA GLN A 66 2.30 20.07 3.26
C GLN A 66 0.82 19.70 3.16
N LYS A 67 0.31 19.45 1.95
CA LYS A 67 -1.08 19.00 1.72
C LYS A 67 -1.37 17.61 2.30
N ILE A 68 -0.36 16.78 2.57
CA ILE A 68 -0.53 15.42 3.09
C ILE A 68 -1.00 15.48 4.56
N LYS A 69 -2.24 15.07 4.81
CA LYS A 69 -2.86 15.03 6.15
C LYS A 69 -3.40 13.64 6.46
N ILE A 70 -2.65 12.86 7.23
CA ILE A 70 -3.01 11.51 7.63
C ILE A 70 -3.96 11.61 8.82
N LYS A 71 -5.25 11.63 8.53
CA LYS A 71 -6.33 11.74 9.52
C LYS A 71 -6.71 10.36 10.04
N SER A 72 -7.10 10.30 11.30
CA SER A 72 -7.66 9.10 11.93
C SER A 72 -6.88 7.81 11.67
N PRO A 73 -5.55 7.78 11.87
CA PRO A 73 -4.78 6.56 11.60
C PRO A 73 -5.30 5.42 12.48
N ILE A 74 -5.33 4.21 11.92
CA ILE A 74 -5.84 3.02 12.59
C ILE A 74 -4.68 2.27 13.25
N GLN A 75 -4.86 1.88 14.51
CA GLN A 75 -4.03 0.85 15.15
C GLN A 75 -4.67 -0.51 14.96
N GLN A 76 -3.88 -1.48 14.51
CA GLN A 76 -4.32 -2.81 14.16
C GLN A 76 -4.05 -3.76 15.33
N HIS A 77 -5.10 -4.14 16.05
CA HIS A 77 -5.03 -5.13 17.12
C HIS A 77 -5.26 -6.51 16.52
N ILE A 78 -4.19 -7.30 16.43
CA ILE A 78 -4.21 -8.58 15.71
C ILE A 78 -4.21 -9.73 16.73
N SER A 79 -5.23 -10.58 16.66
CA SER A 79 -5.38 -11.76 17.49
C SER A 79 -5.46 -13.00 16.61
N GLY A 80 -4.76 -14.07 16.98
CA GLY A 80 -4.74 -15.29 16.19
C GLY A 80 -3.50 -16.14 16.44
N ASN A 81 -3.43 -17.27 15.74
CA ASN A 81 -2.31 -18.21 15.85
C ASN A 81 -2.19 -19.06 14.58
N LYS A 82 -1.00 -19.64 14.34
CA LYS A 82 -0.73 -20.63 13.28
C LYS A 82 -1.25 -20.22 11.89
N GLY A 83 -1.04 -18.95 11.52
CA GLY A 83 -1.41 -18.44 10.21
C GLY A 83 -2.84 -17.92 10.09
N LEU A 84 -3.67 -18.04 11.14
CA LEU A 84 -5.03 -17.53 11.17
C LEU A 84 -5.13 -16.38 12.15
N PHE A 85 -5.49 -15.20 11.66
CA PHE A 85 -5.63 -14.01 12.49
C PHE A 85 -6.85 -13.19 12.12
N MET A 86 -7.37 -12.49 13.12
CA MET A 86 -8.39 -11.47 12.98
C MET A 86 -7.82 -10.14 13.49
N VAL A 87 -8.12 -9.06 12.78
CA VAL A 87 -7.69 -7.71 13.11
C VAL A 87 -8.88 -6.86 13.55
N GLN A 88 -8.71 -6.14 14.64
CA GLN A 88 -9.59 -5.08 15.09
C GLN A 88 -8.90 -3.74 14.86
N ASN A 89 -9.50 -2.91 14.00
CA ASN A 89 -8.99 -1.57 13.73
C ASN A 89 -9.53 -0.59 14.78
N VAL A 90 -8.61 0.08 15.47
CA VAL A 90 -8.93 1.13 16.44
C VAL A 90 -8.42 2.46 15.89
N GLU A 91 -9.34 3.28 15.40
CA GLU A 91 -9.03 4.64 14.95
C GLU A 91 -8.48 5.49 16.08
N LYS A 92 -7.47 6.30 15.76
CA LYS A 92 -6.93 7.30 16.68
C LYS A 92 -7.45 8.66 16.29
N ASN A 93 -8.04 9.37 17.24
CA ASN A 93 -8.41 10.77 17.08
C ASN A 93 -7.17 11.68 17.08
N LYS A 94 -6.37 11.58 16.01
CA LYS A 94 -5.14 12.33 15.75
C LYS A 94 -5.01 12.55 14.25
N THR A 95 -4.35 13.63 13.88
CA THR A 95 -3.94 13.89 12.50
C THR A 95 -2.44 14.10 12.47
N TYR A 96 -1.76 13.48 11.50
CA TYR A 96 -0.32 13.59 11.29
C TYR A 96 -0.06 14.26 9.93
N ASN A 97 0.94 15.14 9.86
CA ASN A 97 1.54 15.49 8.58
C ASN A 97 2.62 14.46 8.20
N ILE A 98 3.16 14.55 6.98
CA ILE A 98 4.16 13.58 6.49
C ILE A 98 5.47 13.58 7.28
N ILE A 99 5.89 14.73 7.83
CA ILE A 99 7.10 14.87 8.66
C ILE A 99 6.91 14.11 9.97
N GLN A 100 5.78 14.33 10.64
CA GLN A 100 5.42 13.63 11.87
C GLN A 100 5.26 12.13 11.64
N TRP A 101 4.68 11.72 10.50
CA TRP A 101 4.55 10.30 10.16
C TRP A 101 5.90 9.62 9.92
N LYS A 102 6.83 10.32 9.25
CA LYS A 102 8.21 9.87 9.06
C LYS A 102 8.97 9.79 10.39
N ASP A 103 8.73 10.69 11.33
CA ASP A 103 9.30 10.56 12.68
C ASP A 103 8.69 9.39 13.44
N LEU A 104 7.36 9.19 13.35
CA LEU A 104 6.66 8.06 13.95
C LEU A 104 7.19 6.71 13.43
N SER A 105 7.59 6.63 12.17
CA SER A 105 8.15 5.38 11.61
C SER A 105 9.43 4.92 12.31
N LYS A 106 10.12 5.79 13.06
CA LYS A 106 11.28 5.41 13.88
C LYS A 106 10.93 4.54 15.08
N ASP A 107 9.66 4.44 15.46
CA ASP A 107 9.20 3.46 16.45
C ASP A 107 8.79 2.12 15.83
N TYR A 108 8.59 2.09 14.51
CA TYR A 108 8.16 0.93 13.73
C TYR A 108 9.29 0.47 12.83
N VAL A 109 10.41 0.07 13.43
CA VAL A 109 11.63 -0.31 12.71
C VAL A 109 11.58 -1.80 12.35
N PRO A 110 11.85 -2.18 11.09
CA PRO A 110 12.03 -3.58 10.73
C PRO A 110 13.17 -4.23 11.52
N PRO A 111 13.04 -5.51 11.92
CA PRO A 111 14.11 -6.19 12.64
C PRO A 111 15.39 -6.27 11.82
N GLU A 112 16.54 -6.11 12.45
CA GLU A 112 17.84 -6.42 11.84
C GLU A 112 18.00 -7.94 11.69
N ASP A 113 18.65 -8.39 10.60
CA ASP A 113 18.96 -9.82 10.44
C ASP A 113 20.02 -10.23 11.50
N PRO A 114 19.74 -11.21 12.38
CA PRO A 114 20.71 -11.72 13.34
C PRO A 114 22.04 -12.17 12.71
N LYS A 115 22.04 -12.60 11.44
CA LYS A 115 23.25 -13.01 10.71
C LYS A 115 24.10 -11.81 10.29
N ALA A 116 23.48 -10.67 9.95
CA ALA A 116 24.18 -9.41 9.62
C ALA A 116 24.86 -8.78 10.86
N ARG A 117 24.29 -9.03 12.05
CA ARG A 117 24.79 -8.54 13.34
C ARG A 117 26.20 -9.03 13.70
N ARG A 118 26.71 -10.07 13.03
CA ARG A 118 28.06 -10.60 13.26
C ARG A 118 29.15 -9.68 12.68
N ASN A 119 28.81 -8.78 11.73
CA ASN A 119 29.78 -7.96 11.00
C ASN A 119 29.67 -6.44 11.23
N SER A 120 28.68 -5.94 11.99
CA SER A 120 28.56 -4.49 12.25
C SER A 120 28.31 -4.21 13.74
N ARG A 121 29.32 -3.63 14.41
CA ARG A 121 29.13 -2.93 15.68
C ARG A 121 28.86 -1.46 15.38
N LYS A 122 27.79 -0.95 16.01
CA LYS A 122 27.35 0.45 16.20
C LYS A 122 26.31 0.98 15.19
N GLY A 123 25.11 1.17 15.73
CA GLY A 123 24.14 2.17 15.32
C GLY A 123 23.11 2.28 16.43
N SER A 124 23.12 3.36 17.20
CA SER A 124 22.05 3.61 18.18
C SER A 124 20.74 3.82 17.43
N VAL A 125 19.72 3.01 17.68
CA VAL A 125 18.37 3.30 17.20
C VAL A 125 17.94 4.61 17.86
N SER A 126 17.91 5.68 17.07
CA SER A 126 17.37 6.98 17.48
C SER A 126 15.89 6.78 17.75
N LYS A 127 15.51 6.60 19.02
CA LYS A 127 14.10 6.71 19.43
C LYS A 127 13.55 8.06 18.96
N SER A 128 12.26 8.10 18.60
CA SER A 128 11.60 9.33 18.12
C SER A 128 11.94 10.54 18.99
N THR A 129 12.30 11.64 18.32
CA THR A 129 12.69 12.91 18.95
C THR A 129 11.44 13.68 19.38
N LYS A 130 11.60 14.78 20.13
CA LYS A 130 10.56 15.71 20.64
C LYS A 130 9.47 16.19 19.64
N LEU A 131 9.51 15.82 18.35
CA LEU A 131 8.47 16.13 17.35
C LEU A 131 7.09 15.53 17.68
N LYS A 132 7.02 14.39 18.37
CA LYS A 132 5.74 13.80 18.85
C LYS A 132 4.93 14.71 19.77
N LEU A 133 5.58 15.70 20.39
CA LEU A 133 4.96 16.65 21.34
C LEU A 133 4.53 17.96 20.67
N LYS A 134 4.84 18.17 19.39
CA LYS A 134 4.44 19.37 18.64
C LYS A 134 3.02 19.18 18.09
N ASN A 135 2.11 20.07 18.49
CA ASN A 135 0.73 20.10 17.99
C ASN A 135 0.71 20.32 16.46
N PHE A 136 -0.23 19.65 15.79
CA PHE A 136 -0.40 19.67 14.32
C PHE A 136 -0.55 21.09 13.76
N GLU A 137 -1.25 21.98 14.47
CA GLU A 137 -1.65 23.31 13.98
C GLU A 137 -0.70 24.45 14.33
N SER A 138 0.27 24.26 15.23
CA SER A 138 1.01 25.39 15.81
C SER A 138 2.55 25.31 15.72
N SER A 139 3.12 24.36 14.96
CA SER A 139 4.59 24.20 14.93
C SER A 139 5.23 23.83 13.59
N PHE A 140 4.48 23.74 12.49
CA PHE A 140 5.05 23.45 11.17
C PHE A 140 4.72 24.57 10.18
N ASN A 141 5.73 25.13 9.54
CA ASN A 141 5.60 26.12 8.47
C ASN A 141 6.01 25.53 7.12
N ILE A 142 5.93 26.32 6.04
CA ILE A 142 6.33 25.85 4.70
C ILE A 142 7.84 25.54 4.62
N ASP A 143 8.68 26.25 5.37
CA ASP A 143 10.14 26.04 5.40
C ASP A 143 10.51 24.65 5.95
N ASP A 144 9.76 24.14 6.93
CA ASP A 144 9.93 22.77 7.43
C ASP A 144 9.70 21.74 6.31
N PHE A 145 8.72 21.97 5.44
CA PHE A 145 8.45 21.10 4.29
C PHE A 145 9.47 21.28 3.18
N GLU A 146 9.99 22.49 2.97
CA GLU A 146 11.07 22.75 2.01
C GLU A 146 12.35 22.01 2.43
N GLN A 147 12.71 22.06 3.71
CA GLN A 147 13.81 21.25 4.25
C GLN A 147 13.53 19.75 4.08
N PHE A 148 12.29 19.32 4.33
CA PHE A 148 11.91 17.91 4.24
C PHE A 148 11.95 17.32 2.82
N ARG A 149 12.04 18.15 1.77
CA ARG A 149 12.13 17.69 0.36
C ARG A 149 13.33 16.79 0.08
N THR A 150 14.37 16.84 0.91
CA THR A 150 15.54 15.96 0.79
C THR A 150 15.49 14.77 1.76
N GLU A 151 14.57 14.77 2.73
CA GLU A 151 14.50 13.80 3.83
C GLU A 151 13.25 12.89 3.79
N TYR A 152 12.30 13.16 2.88
CA TYR A 152 11.04 12.40 2.82
C TYR A 152 11.25 10.92 2.46
N THR A 153 12.25 10.61 1.63
CA THR A 153 12.59 9.23 1.22
C THR A 153 13.26 8.44 2.34
N ILE A 154 13.21 7.11 2.26
CA ILE A 154 13.96 6.21 3.13
C ILE A 154 15.04 5.50 2.31
N ASP A 155 16.07 4.99 2.99
CA ASP A 155 17.01 4.08 2.35
C ASP A 155 16.31 2.76 1.99
N LEU A 156 16.44 2.36 0.74
CA LEU A 156 15.83 1.15 0.17
C LEU A 156 16.88 0.12 -0.25
N SER A 157 18.18 0.40 -0.04
CA SER A 157 19.28 -0.48 -0.47
C SER A 157 19.15 -1.89 0.11
N ASP A 158 18.83 -2.00 1.41
CA ASP A 158 18.59 -3.26 2.12
C ASP A 158 17.40 -4.05 1.54
N LEU A 159 16.38 -3.35 1.04
CA LEU A 159 15.14 -3.94 0.55
C LEU A 159 15.22 -4.42 -0.92
N GLN A 160 16.39 -4.27 -1.56
CA GLN A 160 16.67 -4.91 -2.86
C GLN A 160 17.10 -6.38 -2.71
N ASN A 161 17.55 -6.78 -1.52
CA ASN A 161 17.99 -8.14 -1.25
C ASN A 161 16.78 -9.09 -1.06
N THR A 162 16.68 -10.12 -1.90
CA THR A 162 15.58 -11.10 -1.83
C THR A 162 15.61 -11.93 -0.54
N GLU A 163 16.78 -12.28 -0.01
CA GLU A 163 16.89 -12.99 1.27
C GLU A 163 16.42 -12.13 2.43
N ARG A 164 16.70 -10.82 2.37
CA ARG A 164 16.21 -9.85 3.34
C ARG A 164 14.69 -9.77 3.34
N LEU A 165 14.07 -9.69 2.16
CA LEU A 165 12.61 -9.67 2.04
C LEU A 165 11.97 -10.95 2.58
N LYS A 166 12.54 -12.13 2.28
CA LYS A 166 12.07 -13.41 2.83
C LYS A 166 12.18 -13.46 4.36
N PHE A 167 13.31 -13.00 4.92
CA PHE A 167 13.47 -12.90 6.37
C PHE A 167 12.40 -11.99 7.00
N LEU A 168 12.14 -10.83 6.39
CA LEU A 168 11.13 -9.89 6.86
C LEU A 168 9.72 -10.48 6.78
N GLU A 169 9.38 -11.20 5.71
CA GLU A 169 8.10 -11.91 5.56
C GLU A 169 7.91 -12.97 6.65
N GLU A 170 8.92 -13.83 6.87
CA GLU A 170 8.86 -14.83 7.95
C GLU A 170 8.72 -14.18 9.33
N TYR A 171 9.48 -13.12 9.58
CA TYR A 171 9.41 -12.40 10.85
C TYR A 171 8.04 -11.74 11.04
N TYR A 172 7.49 -11.14 9.99
CA TYR A 172 6.17 -10.51 10.00
C TYR A 172 5.12 -11.50 10.51
N TRP A 173 5.05 -12.68 9.89
CA TRP A 173 4.08 -13.72 10.23
C TRP A 173 4.32 -14.35 11.60
N LYS A 174 5.59 -14.62 11.97
CA LYS A 174 5.95 -15.18 13.28
C LYS A 174 5.63 -14.25 14.45
N THR A 175 5.59 -12.94 14.22
CA THR A 175 5.47 -11.93 15.29
C THR A 175 4.18 -11.13 15.26
N LEU A 176 3.22 -11.54 14.43
CA LEU A 176 2.09 -10.71 14.04
C LEU A 176 1.23 -10.22 15.21
N ASN A 177 1.06 -11.06 16.23
CA ASN A 177 0.30 -10.80 17.45
C ASN A 177 1.09 -10.08 18.56
N PHE A 178 2.40 -9.86 18.42
CA PHE A 178 3.22 -9.22 19.47
C PHE A 178 3.25 -7.69 19.40
N THR A 179 2.81 -7.12 18.27
CA THR A 179 2.89 -5.68 18.03
C THR A 179 1.58 -5.20 17.41
N THR A 180 1.17 -3.97 17.73
CA THR A 180 0.01 -3.32 17.11
C THR A 180 0.50 -2.29 16.07
N PRO A 181 0.60 -2.67 14.79
CA PRO A 181 1.02 -1.73 13.76
C PRO A 181 0.01 -0.59 13.63
N MET A 182 0.49 0.56 13.15
CA MET A 182 -0.35 1.70 12.85
C MET A 182 -0.35 1.95 11.34
N TYR A 183 -1.52 2.26 10.78
CA TYR A 183 -1.69 2.47 9.35
C TYR A 183 -2.50 3.74 9.09
N GLY A 184 -1.94 4.65 8.29
CA GLY A 184 -2.66 5.81 7.78
C GLY A 184 -3.39 5.43 6.50
N ALA A 185 -4.51 4.72 6.62
CA ALA A 185 -5.32 4.30 5.49
C ALA A 185 -6.36 5.36 5.11
N ASP A 186 -6.90 5.24 3.90
CA ASP A 186 -8.09 5.95 3.43
C ASP A 186 -8.05 7.46 3.68
N THR A 187 -6.87 8.06 3.50
CA THR A 187 -6.68 9.51 3.55
C THR A 187 -7.00 10.11 2.18
N PRO A 188 -8.08 10.91 2.02
CA PRO A 188 -8.40 11.49 0.71
C PRO A 188 -7.29 12.42 0.22
N GLY A 189 -6.92 12.32 -1.05
CA GLY A 189 -5.96 13.21 -1.67
C GLY A 189 -5.11 12.55 -2.76
N SER A 190 -4.21 13.34 -3.33
CA SER A 190 -3.23 12.91 -4.33
C SER A 190 -1.99 13.78 -4.23
N ILE A 191 -0.85 13.19 -4.58
CA ILE A 191 0.43 13.89 -4.74
C ILE A 191 0.97 13.72 -6.18
N PHE A 192 0.13 13.28 -7.12
CA PHE A 192 0.48 13.38 -8.54
C PHE A 192 0.47 14.84 -8.99
N PRO A 193 1.31 15.22 -9.98
CA PRO A 193 1.25 16.54 -10.60
C PRO A 193 -0.15 16.84 -11.15
N GLU A 194 -0.63 18.07 -10.97
CA GLU A 194 -1.97 18.45 -11.42
C GLU A 194 -2.11 18.37 -12.95
N GLY A 195 -1.03 18.61 -13.69
CA GLY A 195 -0.97 18.51 -15.16
C GLY A 195 -0.68 17.10 -15.70
N LEU A 196 -0.50 16.09 -14.85
CA LEU A 196 -0.26 14.72 -15.32
C LEU A 196 -1.57 14.09 -15.82
N ASN A 197 -1.66 13.86 -17.13
CA ASN A 197 -2.86 13.30 -17.78
C ASN A 197 -2.77 11.80 -18.07
N VAL A 198 -1.59 11.20 -17.94
CA VAL A 198 -1.35 9.77 -18.22
C VAL A 198 -1.23 9.03 -16.90
N TRP A 199 -2.09 8.04 -16.66
CA TRP A 199 -2.08 7.18 -15.46
C TRP A 199 -2.06 7.95 -14.13
N ASN A 200 -2.74 9.10 -14.09
CA ASN A 200 -2.95 9.84 -12.86
C ASN A 200 -4.11 9.21 -12.10
N VAL A 201 -3.82 8.50 -11.01
CA VAL A 201 -4.83 7.78 -10.20
C VAL A 201 -5.96 8.70 -9.72
N ALA A 202 -5.65 9.99 -9.48
CA ALA A 202 -6.64 10.97 -9.05
C ALA A 202 -7.55 11.49 -10.17
N LYS A 203 -7.22 11.18 -11.43
CA LYS A 203 -7.89 11.68 -12.63
C LYS A 203 -7.96 10.60 -13.71
N LEU A 204 -8.14 9.33 -13.31
CA LEU A 204 -8.38 8.29 -14.30
C LEU A 204 -9.74 8.57 -14.93
N PRO A 205 -9.86 8.52 -16.27
CA PRO A 205 -11.17 8.61 -16.87
C PRO A 205 -12.00 7.47 -16.29
N ASN A 206 -13.24 7.68 -15.86
CA ASN A 206 -14.06 6.59 -15.37
C ASN A 206 -15.52 6.78 -15.81
N ILE A 207 -16.25 5.69 -16.02
CA ILE A 207 -17.66 5.75 -16.41
C ILE A 207 -18.55 6.28 -15.26
N LEU A 208 -18.08 6.16 -14.03
CA LEU A 208 -18.74 6.62 -12.81
C LEU A 208 -18.69 8.17 -12.66
N ASP A 209 -17.85 8.87 -13.43
CA ASP A 209 -17.80 10.33 -13.52
C ASP A 209 -19.06 10.89 -14.20
N HIS A 210 -19.79 10.03 -14.91
CA HIS A 210 -21.09 10.34 -15.51
C HIS A 210 -22.27 10.05 -14.56
N MET A 211 -22.03 9.56 -13.35
CA MET A 211 -23.07 9.40 -12.33
C MET A 211 -23.30 10.72 -11.59
N GLU A 212 -24.56 11.03 -11.26
CA GLU A 212 -24.93 12.24 -10.51
C GLU A 212 -24.36 12.25 -9.07
N THR A 213 -24.09 11.06 -8.52
CA THR A 213 -23.61 10.87 -7.15
C THR A 213 -22.19 10.32 -7.15
N LYS A 214 -21.29 10.98 -6.41
CA LYS A 214 -19.93 10.49 -6.17
C LYS A 214 -19.92 9.41 -5.09
N VAL A 215 -19.19 8.32 -5.34
CA VAL A 215 -18.95 7.25 -4.35
C VAL A 215 -17.52 7.42 -3.79
N PRO A 216 -17.36 7.78 -2.50
CA PRO A 216 -16.05 7.82 -1.85
C PRO A 216 -15.40 6.44 -1.92
N GLY A 217 -14.09 6.38 -2.14
CA GLY A 217 -13.35 5.13 -2.34
C GLY A 217 -13.24 4.71 -3.80
N VAL A 218 -14.19 5.18 -4.64
CA VAL A 218 -14.38 4.68 -6.00
C VAL A 218 -14.12 5.76 -7.04
N ASN A 219 -14.60 6.99 -6.80
CA ASN A 219 -14.41 8.12 -7.72
C ASN A 219 -13.30 9.08 -7.29
N ASP A 220 -12.81 8.96 -6.05
CA ASP A 220 -11.78 9.83 -5.47
C ASP A 220 -10.55 9.00 -5.08
N SER A 221 -9.35 9.56 -5.24
CA SER A 221 -8.11 8.87 -4.86
C SER A 221 -7.80 8.97 -3.37
N TYR A 222 -7.20 7.91 -2.84
CA TYR A 222 -6.74 7.82 -1.45
C TYR A 222 -5.24 7.63 -1.37
N LEU A 223 -4.64 8.28 -0.37
CA LEU A 223 -3.27 8.08 0.05
C LEU A 223 -3.23 7.06 1.20
N TYR A 224 -2.25 6.17 1.12
CA TYR A 224 -1.97 5.16 2.14
C TYR A 224 -0.57 5.37 2.72
N ALA A 225 -0.51 5.84 3.97
CA ALA A 225 0.73 6.03 4.72
C ALA A 225 1.05 4.77 5.53
N GLY A 226 1.90 3.91 4.97
CA GLY A 226 2.32 2.65 5.60
C GLY A 226 3.42 2.84 6.65
N LEU A 227 3.40 1.99 7.68
CA LEU A 227 4.51 1.75 8.61
C LEU A 227 4.87 0.25 8.56
N TRP A 228 6.00 -0.15 9.14
CA TRP A 228 6.38 -1.55 9.23
C TRP A 228 5.26 -2.38 9.90
N LYS A 229 4.92 -3.52 9.29
CA LYS A 229 3.80 -4.42 9.63
C LYS A 229 2.39 -3.86 9.45
N ALA A 230 2.21 -2.63 8.96
CA ALA A 230 0.89 -2.17 8.55
C ALA A 230 0.37 -3.01 7.38
N SER A 231 -0.86 -3.51 7.49
CA SER A 231 -1.37 -4.53 6.57
C SER A 231 -2.81 -4.28 6.14
N PHE A 232 -3.20 -4.91 5.04
CA PHE A 232 -4.57 -4.96 4.55
C PHE A 232 -5.01 -6.43 4.46
N SER A 233 -6.24 -6.69 4.87
CA SER A 233 -6.80 -8.03 5.00
C SER A 233 -7.16 -8.66 3.66
N TRP A 234 -7.46 -9.95 3.65
CA TRP A 234 -8.05 -10.59 2.47
C TRP A 234 -9.42 -9.98 2.15
N HIS A 235 -9.60 -9.50 0.92
CA HIS A 235 -10.87 -8.94 0.43
C HIS A 235 -10.89 -8.89 -1.10
N LEU A 236 -12.09 -8.67 -1.65
CA LEU A 236 -12.29 -8.10 -2.98
C LEU A 236 -12.67 -6.62 -2.82
N GLU A 237 -12.48 -5.84 -3.88
CA GLU A 237 -12.90 -4.44 -3.91
C GLU A 237 -14.43 -4.30 -3.81
N ASP A 238 -14.87 -3.12 -3.41
CA ASP A 238 -16.29 -2.81 -3.33
C ASP A 238 -16.93 -2.88 -4.73
N GLN A 239 -18.12 -3.50 -4.80
CA GLN A 239 -18.81 -3.82 -6.06
C GLN A 239 -17.97 -4.66 -7.04
N ASP A 240 -16.95 -5.39 -6.55
CA ASP A 240 -16.03 -6.21 -7.35
C ASP A 240 -15.37 -5.44 -8.50
N LEU A 241 -15.13 -4.14 -8.27
CA LEU A 241 -14.45 -3.26 -9.21
C LEU A 241 -12.94 -3.58 -9.28
N TYR A 242 -12.28 -3.00 -10.28
CA TYR A 242 -10.82 -2.99 -10.32
C TYR A 242 -10.29 -1.89 -9.41
N SER A 243 -9.09 -2.09 -8.86
CA SER A 243 -8.32 -1.06 -8.17
C SER A 243 -6.95 -0.87 -8.81
N ILE A 244 -6.38 0.32 -8.62
CA ILE A 244 -4.99 0.65 -8.97
C ILE A 244 -4.25 1.12 -7.73
N ASN A 245 -3.02 0.65 -7.56
CA ASN A 245 -2.16 1.07 -6.46
C ASN A 245 -0.80 1.53 -7.00
N TYR A 246 -0.38 2.75 -6.66
CA TYR A 246 0.92 3.29 -7.01
C TYR A 246 1.68 3.69 -5.74
N ILE A 247 2.89 3.14 -5.56
CA ILE A 247 3.78 3.53 -4.46
C ILE A 247 4.57 4.75 -4.92
N HIS A 248 4.23 5.92 -4.37
CA HIS A 248 4.91 7.18 -4.67
C HIS A 248 6.37 7.21 -4.18
N PHE A 249 6.62 6.73 -2.96
CA PHE A 249 7.94 6.57 -2.35
C PHE A 249 7.83 5.67 -1.12
N GLY A 250 8.98 5.23 -0.60
CA GLY A 250 9.04 4.42 0.62
C GLY A 250 9.29 2.93 0.37
N ALA A 251 9.07 2.14 1.42
CA ALA A 251 9.28 0.69 1.42
C ALA A 251 8.31 -0.03 0.46
N PRO A 252 8.68 -1.23 -0.04
CA PRO A 252 7.77 -2.04 -0.84
C PRO A 252 6.61 -2.57 0.00
N LYS A 253 5.54 -3.00 -0.68
CA LYS A 253 4.40 -3.72 -0.10
C LYS A 253 4.46 -5.19 -0.50
N GLN A 254 4.23 -6.09 0.45
CA GLN A 254 3.99 -7.51 0.17
C GLN A 254 2.53 -7.68 -0.26
N TRP A 255 2.30 -8.40 -1.36
CA TRP A 255 0.97 -8.71 -1.88
C TRP A 255 0.78 -10.22 -1.93
N TYR A 256 -0.43 -10.66 -1.58
CA TYR A 256 -0.89 -12.02 -1.80
C TYR A 256 -2.18 -11.95 -2.60
N SER A 257 -2.35 -12.88 -3.54
CA SER A 257 -3.55 -12.97 -4.35
C SER A 257 -3.94 -14.43 -4.53
N ILE A 258 -5.24 -14.69 -4.58
CA ILE A 258 -5.78 -16.00 -4.92
C ILE A 258 -6.17 -15.96 -6.41
N PRO A 259 -5.70 -16.89 -7.24
CA PRO A 259 -6.19 -17.05 -8.60
C PRO A 259 -7.71 -17.19 -8.65
N GLN A 260 -8.38 -16.59 -9.62
CA GLN A 260 -9.85 -16.59 -9.70
C GLN A 260 -10.44 -18.01 -9.75
N GLU A 261 -9.71 -18.99 -10.27
CA GLU A 261 -10.11 -20.40 -10.30
C GLU A 261 -10.19 -21.05 -8.91
N ASP A 262 -9.40 -20.57 -7.94
CA ASP A 262 -9.35 -21.10 -6.58
C ASP A 262 -10.20 -20.29 -5.58
N ARG A 263 -10.87 -19.23 -6.02
CA ARG A 263 -11.66 -18.34 -5.15
C ARG A 263 -12.70 -19.06 -4.30
N PHE A 264 -13.36 -20.09 -4.85
CA PHE A 264 -14.38 -20.86 -4.13
C PHE A 264 -13.76 -21.78 -3.08
N LYS A 265 -12.58 -22.35 -3.36
CA LYS A 265 -11.83 -23.16 -2.40
C LYS A 265 -11.36 -22.29 -1.24
N PHE A 266 -10.79 -21.12 -1.54
CA PHE A 266 -10.38 -20.15 -0.55
C PHE A 266 -11.55 -19.67 0.31
N TYR A 267 -12.67 -19.27 -0.31
CA TYR A 267 -13.84 -18.83 0.43
C TYR A 267 -14.38 -19.91 1.35
N LYS A 268 -14.52 -21.15 0.85
CA LYS A 268 -14.95 -22.29 1.67
C LYS A 268 -13.99 -22.56 2.84
N PHE A 269 -12.69 -22.52 2.58
CA PHE A 269 -11.68 -22.67 3.63
C PHE A 269 -11.82 -21.58 4.70
N MET A 270 -12.01 -20.32 4.31
CA MET A 270 -12.23 -19.23 5.26
C MET A 270 -13.52 -19.41 6.08
N GLN A 271 -14.60 -19.96 5.48
CA GLN A 271 -15.82 -20.30 6.23
C GLN A 271 -15.58 -21.38 7.28
N GLU A 272 -14.73 -22.36 6.99
CA GLU A 272 -14.35 -23.42 7.93
C GLU A 272 -13.49 -22.87 9.09
N GLN A 273 -12.64 -21.86 8.82
CA GLN A 273 -11.78 -21.26 9.85
C GLN A 273 -12.50 -20.18 10.70
N PHE A 274 -13.52 -19.52 10.14
CA PHE A 274 -14.28 -18.45 10.79
C PHE A 274 -15.80 -18.75 10.74
N PRO A 275 -16.27 -19.84 11.39
CA PRO A 275 -17.63 -20.33 11.22
C PRO A 275 -18.69 -19.41 11.83
N GLU A 276 -18.36 -18.68 12.91
CA GLU A 276 -19.30 -17.75 13.53
C GLU A 276 -19.54 -16.53 12.63
N GLU A 277 -18.47 -15.96 12.09
CA GLU A 277 -18.51 -14.81 11.19
C GLU A 277 -19.19 -15.17 9.87
N ALA A 278 -18.87 -16.34 9.30
CA ALA A 278 -19.51 -16.85 8.08
C ALA A 278 -21.01 -17.14 8.27
N LYS A 279 -21.43 -17.60 9.45
CA LYS A 279 -22.85 -17.80 9.77
C LYS A 279 -23.61 -16.48 9.88
N ASN A 280 -22.96 -15.44 10.42
CA ASN A 280 -23.58 -14.14 10.64
C ASN A 280 -23.64 -13.28 9.37
N CYS A 281 -22.66 -13.43 8.46
CA CYS A 281 -22.62 -12.66 7.22
C CYS A 281 -22.04 -13.49 6.06
N PRO A 282 -22.77 -13.67 4.95
CA PRO A 282 -22.22 -14.36 3.77
C PRO A 282 -21.06 -13.57 3.13
N GLU A 283 -21.03 -12.25 3.27
CA GLU A 283 -19.99 -11.38 2.73
C GLU A 283 -18.93 -11.02 3.79
N PHE A 284 -18.74 -11.84 4.83
CA PHE A 284 -17.89 -11.50 5.98
C PHE A 284 -16.45 -11.08 5.61
N LEU A 285 -15.86 -11.63 4.53
CA LEU A 285 -14.53 -11.22 4.06
C LEU A 285 -14.48 -9.74 3.63
N ARG A 286 -15.61 -9.14 3.21
CA ARG A 286 -15.70 -7.70 2.91
C ARG A 286 -15.58 -6.82 4.13
N HIS A 287 -15.66 -7.38 5.35
CA HIS A 287 -15.38 -6.63 6.56
C HIS A 287 -13.88 -6.29 6.71
N LYS A 288 -13.00 -6.87 5.86
CA LYS A 288 -11.55 -6.62 5.84
C LYS A 288 -10.90 -6.84 7.22
N MET A 289 -11.28 -7.91 7.92
CA MET A 289 -10.76 -8.23 9.27
C MET A 289 -9.96 -9.54 9.36
N PHE A 290 -9.87 -10.35 8.30
CA PHE A 290 -9.31 -11.70 8.38
C PHE A 290 -7.99 -11.81 7.63
N TRP A 291 -6.96 -12.29 8.31
CA TRP A 291 -5.63 -12.52 7.76
C TRP A 291 -5.34 -14.02 7.78
N LEU A 292 -4.93 -14.51 6.62
CA LEU A 292 -4.50 -15.89 6.42
C LEU A 292 -3.07 -15.87 5.87
N HIS A 293 -2.19 -16.63 6.51
CA HIS A 293 -0.83 -16.89 6.02
C HIS A 293 -0.89 -17.76 4.76
N PRO A 294 -0.12 -17.43 3.69
CA PRO A 294 -0.02 -18.23 2.47
C PRO A 294 0.45 -19.67 2.68
#